data_AF-A0A829H5X2-F1
#
_entry.id   AF-A0A829H5X2-F1
#
_cell.length_a   1.000
_cell.length_b   1.000
_cell.length_c   1.000
_cell.angle_alpha   90.00
_cell.angle_beta   90.00
_cell.angle_gamma   90.00
#
_symmetry.space_group_name_H-M   'P 1'
#
loop_
_entity.id
_entity.type
_entity.pdbx_description
1 polymer ?
#
loop_
_entity_poly.entity_id
_entity_poly.type
_entity_poly.pdbx_seq_one_letter_code
_entity_poly.pdbx_strand_id
1 'polypeptide(L)'
;MPRSDWNTVSNTSFPIPVQSEQRKIWQLFNVLDNLIAATQHKIDALEQTKKALLQRLFDQSWRFKGYSDPWEKRKLGEVATITMGQSPDSKNYTLNPQDHILVQGNADIKNGWVEPRVWTTQITKIAKKGSVLLSVRAPVGEVSKTAFDVVLGRGVASVGQTDFLYQYLITLKINGFWLRYSTGSTFDSINSADIKDAIIFLPKKNEQDRIAKTLNCIDSLIAATQSRLSSLELLKKALLQALFI
;
A
#
# COMPACT_ATOMS: atom_id res chain seq x y z
N MET A 1 -0.98 -12.82 -30.16
CA MET A 1 0.11 -11.83 -29.98
C MET A 1 0.56 -11.36 -31.36
N PRO A 2 0.61 -10.05 -31.64
CA PRO A 2 1.30 -9.58 -32.83
C PRO A 2 2.80 -9.88 -32.70
N ARG A 3 3.40 -10.36 -33.78
CA ARG A 3 4.83 -10.70 -33.87
C ARG A 3 5.41 -9.90 -35.03
N SER A 4 6.56 -9.26 -34.80
CA SER A 4 7.28 -8.59 -35.88
C SER A 4 7.87 -9.62 -36.83
N ASP A 5 7.87 -9.30 -38.13
CA ASP A 5 8.43 -10.17 -39.17
C ASP A 5 9.97 -10.09 -39.18
N TRP A 6 10.64 -11.23 -39.41
CA TRP A 6 12.11 -11.28 -39.42
C TRP A 6 12.70 -10.35 -40.48
N ASN A 7 12.07 -10.26 -41.67
CA ASN A 7 12.55 -9.35 -42.70
C ASN A 7 12.39 -7.89 -42.30
N THR A 8 11.42 -7.57 -41.43
CA THR A 8 11.30 -6.21 -40.91
C THR A 8 12.48 -5.89 -39.97
N VAL A 9 12.82 -6.80 -39.06
CA VAL A 9 13.91 -6.60 -38.10
C VAL A 9 15.27 -6.60 -38.79
N SER A 10 15.54 -7.56 -39.67
CA SER A 10 16.84 -7.72 -40.33
C SER A 10 17.16 -6.59 -41.31
N ASN A 11 16.14 -5.95 -41.90
CA ASN A 11 16.31 -4.80 -42.78
C ASN A 11 16.27 -3.45 -42.03
N THR A 12 16.17 -3.44 -40.71
CA THR A 12 16.18 -2.19 -39.93
C THR A 12 17.60 -1.61 -39.89
N SER A 13 17.74 -0.37 -40.36
CA SER A 13 18.99 0.38 -40.26
C SER A 13 19.05 1.15 -38.95
N PHE A 14 20.21 1.16 -38.29
CA PHE A 14 20.45 1.95 -37.09
C PHE A 14 21.91 2.41 -37.04
N PRO A 15 22.19 3.57 -36.42
CA PRO A 15 23.54 4.08 -36.29
C PRO A 15 24.37 3.19 -35.37
N ILE A 16 25.59 2.87 -35.80
CA ILE A 16 26.55 2.08 -35.03
C ILE A 16 27.71 3.00 -34.65
N PRO A 17 27.85 3.40 -33.37
CA PRO A 17 28.95 4.26 -32.94
C PRO A 17 30.28 3.51 -32.96
N VAL A 18 31.39 4.22 -32.79
CA VAL A 18 32.72 3.60 -32.74
C VAL A 18 32.87 2.70 -31.51
N GLN A 19 33.74 1.68 -31.57
CA GLN A 19 33.86 0.68 -30.49
C GLN A 19 34.14 1.29 -29.09
N SER A 20 34.92 2.37 -29.01
CA SER A 20 35.22 3.04 -27.75
C SER A 20 33.97 3.67 -27.12
N GLU A 21 33.08 4.22 -27.94
CA GLU A 21 31.81 4.79 -27.53
C GLU A 21 30.82 3.69 -27.16
N GLN A 22 30.70 2.62 -27.97
CA GLN A 22 29.89 1.45 -27.63
C GLN A 22 30.24 0.90 -26.24
N ARG A 23 31.53 0.80 -25.90
CA ARG A 23 31.99 0.34 -24.59
C ARG A 23 31.55 1.29 -23.46
N LYS A 24 31.65 2.61 -23.66
CA LYS A 24 31.23 3.60 -22.66
C LYS A 24 29.71 3.55 -22.44
N ILE A 25 28.94 3.46 -23.52
CA ILE A 25 27.49 3.31 -23.48
C ILE A 25 27.13 2.02 -22.73
N TRP A 26 27.76 0.90 -23.07
CA TRP A 26 27.55 -0.37 -22.38
C TRP A 26 27.88 -0.29 -20.89
N GLN A 27 29.03 0.28 -20.52
CA GLN A 27 29.44 0.45 -19.12
C GLN A 27 28.42 1.27 -18.34
N LEU A 28 27.96 2.38 -18.90
CA LEU A 28 26.94 3.25 -18.29
C LEU A 28 25.64 2.48 -18.00
N PHE A 29 25.09 1.80 -19.00
CA PHE A 29 23.84 1.05 -18.84
C PHE A 29 24.00 -0.16 -17.94
N ASN A 30 25.15 -0.84 -17.97
CA ASN A 30 25.45 -1.93 -17.06
C ASN A 30 25.46 -1.44 -15.59
N VAL A 31 26.04 -0.27 -15.31
CA VAL A 31 26.00 0.33 -13.97
C VAL A 31 24.56 0.67 -13.56
N LEU A 32 23.78 1.29 -14.45
CA LEU A 32 22.37 1.62 -14.16
C LEU A 32 21.54 0.37 -13.88
N ASP A 33 21.72 -0.70 -14.66
CA ASP A 33 20.99 -1.96 -14.49
C ASP A 33 21.34 -2.64 -13.18
N ASN A 34 22.62 -2.66 -12.82
CA ASN A 34 23.06 -3.16 -11.52
C ASN A 34 22.50 -2.32 -10.36
N LEU A 35 22.41 -1.00 -10.49
CA LEU A 35 21.81 -0.12 -9.48
C LEU A 35 20.30 -0.33 -9.33
N ILE A 36 19.58 -0.51 -10.44
CA ILE A 36 18.14 -0.82 -10.44
C ILE A 36 17.91 -2.16 -9.74
N ALA A 37 18.64 -3.21 -10.13
CA ALA A 37 18.54 -4.54 -9.52
C ALA A 37 18.86 -4.50 -8.02
N ALA A 38 19.95 -3.84 -7.61
CA ALA A 38 20.31 -3.69 -6.20
C ALA A 38 19.25 -2.90 -5.40
N THR A 39 18.62 -1.90 -6.02
CA THR A 39 17.56 -1.11 -5.37
C THR A 39 16.28 -1.93 -5.22
N GLN A 40 15.92 -2.75 -6.21
CA GLN A 40 14.80 -3.70 -6.11
C GLN A 40 15.04 -4.73 -5.00
N HIS A 41 16.22 -5.36 -4.96
CA HIS A 41 16.58 -6.29 -3.88
C HIS A 41 16.50 -5.66 -2.50
N LYS A 42 16.87 -4.38 -2.37
CA LYS A 42 16.74 -3.64 -1.10
C LYS A 42 15.28 -3.46 -0.69
N ILE A 43 14.37 -3.20 -1.62
CA ILE A 43 12.92 -3.13 -1.35
C ILE A 43 12.43 -4.47 -0.81
N ASP A 44 12.75 -5.57 -1.51
CA ASP A 44 12.34 -6.92 -1.11
C ASP A 44 12.84 -7.28 0.31
N ALA A 45 14.11 -6.93 0.61
CA ALA A 45 14.69 -7.15 1.94
C ALA A 45 14.00 -6.33 3.04
N LEU A 46 13.63 -5.07 2.76
CA LEU A 46 12.90 -4.23 3.70
C LEU A 46 11.48 -4.74 3.93
N GLU A 47 10.79 -5.20 2.88
CA GLU A 47 9.45 -5.79 2.99
C GLU A 47 9.47 -7.10 3.80
N GLN A 48 10.46 -7.96 3.57
CA GLN A 48 10.65 -9.17 4.36
C GLN A 48 10.94 -8.85 5.83
N THR A 49 11.79 -7.86 6.08
CA THR A 49 12.09 -7.38 7.45
C THR A 49 10.83 -6.84 8.13
N LYS A 50 10.05 -6.01 7.44
CA LYS A 50 8.76 -5.50 7.95
C LYS A 50 7.82 -6.64 8.31
N LYS A 51 7.65 -7.61 7.41
CA LYS A 51 6.78 -8.77 7.64
C LYS A 51 7.21 -9.57 8.86
N ALA A 52 8.51 -9.82 9.02
CA ALA A 52 9.05 -10.52 10.18
C ALA A 52 8.79 -9.74 11.48
N LEU A 53 9.01 -8.41 11.48
CA LEU A 53 8.74 -7.57 12.64
C LEU A 53 7.25 -7.52 13.00
N LEU A 54 6.35 -7.40 12.02
CA LEU A 54 4.91 -7.47 12.25
C LEU A 54 4.53 -8.81 12.91
N GLN A 55 5.02 -9.93 12.39
CA GLN A 55 4.74 -11.24 12.99
C GLN A 55 5.26 -11.32 14.42
N ARG A 56 6.54 -11.02 14.65
CA ARG A 56 7.21 -11.18 15.95
C ARG A 56 6.76 -10.20 17.03
N LEU A 57 6.39 -8.97 16.65
CA LEU A 57 5.92 -7.97 17.62
C LEU A 57 4.49 -8.26 18.07
N PHE A 58 3.61 -8.64 17.13
CA PHE A 58 2.19 -8.83 17.43
C PHE A 58 1.84 -10.27 17.90
N ASP A 59 2.70 -11.27 17.66
CA ASP A 59 2.66 -12.56 18.38
C ASP A 59 3.31 -12.48 19.77
N GLN A 60 3.86 -11.31 20.12
CA GLN A 60 4.52 -10.99 21.39
C GLN A 60 5.80 -11.80 21.67
N SER A 61 6.33 -12.53 20.68
CA SER A 61 7.60 -13.24 20.81
C SER A 61 8.78 -12.28 20.94
N TRP A 62 8.69 -11.10 20.30
CA TRP A 62 9.60 -9.99 20.48
C TRP A 62 8.90 -8.82 21.17
N ARG A 63 9.56 -8.30 22.20
CA ARG A 63 9.15 -7.11 22.95
C ARG A 63 10.33 -6.16 23.04
N PHE A 64 10.03 -4.87 23.12
CA PHE A 64 11.06 -3.88 23.37
C PHE A 64 11.61 -4.02 24.81
N LYS A 65 12.92 -3.84 25.00
CA LYS A 65 13.51 -3.85 26.35
C LYS A 65 12.78 -2.86 27.27
N GLY A 66 12.43 -3.32 28.47
CA GLY A 66 11.66 -2.55 29.46
C GLY A 66 10.14 -2.74 29.39
N TYR A 67 9.64 -3.54 28.44
CA TYR A 67 8.23 -3.90 28.34
C TYR A 67 8.05 -5.40 28.56
N SER A 68 7.35 -5.76 29.63
CA SER A 68 7.03 -7.15 29.98
C SER A 68 5.57 -7.33 30.41
N ASP A 69 4.82 -6.25 30.55
CA ASP A 69 3.42 -6.33 30.90
C ASP A 69 2.63 -7.08 29.81
N PRO A 70 1.69 -7.96 30.19
CA PRO A 70 0.84 -8.65 29.24
C PRO A 70 0.00 -7.64 28.45
N TRP A 71 -0.17 -7.90 27.16
CA TRP A 71 -1.07 -7.09 26.34
C TRP A 71 -2.52 -7.36 26.74
N GLU A 72 -3.31 -6.31 26.81
CA GLU A 72 -4.70 -6.39 27.22
C GLU A 72 -5.59 -6.83 26.06
N LYS A 73 -6.44 -7.83 26.29
CA LYS A 73 -7.41 -8.30 25.30
C LYS A 73 -8.60 -7.34 25.23
N ARG A 74 -8.87 -6.78 24.05
CA ARG A 74 -10.00 -5.86 23.79
C ARG A 74 -10.72 -6.22 22.50
N LYS A 75 -11.97 -5.77 22.38
CA LYS A 75 -12.65 -5.74 21.07
C LYS A 75 -12.23 -4.50 20.29
N LEU A 76 -12.03 -4.61 18.98
CA LEU A 76 -11.61 -3.48 18.15
C LEU A 76 -12.60 -2.31 18.21
N GLY A 77 -13.90 -2.59 18.30
CA GLY A 77 -14.94 -1.57 18.47
C GLY A 77 -14.89 -0.79 19.79
N GLU A 78 -14.19 -1.30 20.81
CA GLU A 78 -13.99 -0.60 22.09
C GLU A 78 -12.87 0.45 22.02
N VAL A 79 -11.98 0.34 21.02
CA VAL A 79 -10.77 1.18 20.94
C VAL A 79 -10.65 2.00 19.65
N ALA A 80 -11.50 1.72 18.67
CA ALA A 80 -11.53 2.41 17.39
C ALA A 80 -12.95 2.79 17.00
N THR A 81 -13.14 4.04 16.57
CA THR A 81 -14.38 4.45 15.92
C THR A 81 -14.47 3.80 14.53
N ILE A 82 -15.55 3.06 14.30
CA ILE A 82 -15.80 2.35 13.05
C ILE A 82 -16.92 3.05 12.28
N THR A 83 -16.60 3.51 11.06
CA THR A 83 -17.56 4.13 10.14
C THR A 83 -17.64 3.29 8.88
N MET A 84 -18.74 2.55 8.70
CA MET A 84 -19.00 1.83 7.45
C MET A 84 -19.32 2.82 6.32
N GLY A 85 -18.74 2.58 5.15
CA GLY A 85 -18.98 3.41 3.98
C GLY A 85 -20.36 3.19 3.37
N GLN A 86 -20.83 4.22 2.68
CA GLN A 86 -22.09 4.24 1.95
C GLN A 86 -21.86 4.97 0.63
N SER A 87 -22.06 4.29 -0.49
CA SER A 87 -21.85 4.85 -1.82
C SER A 87 -22.86 5.97 -2.05
N PRO A 88 -22.42 7.13 -2.54
CA PRO A 88 -23.32 8.14 -3.11
C PRO A 88 -24.06 7.58 -4.33
N ASP A 89 -25.09 8.30 -4.77
CA ASP A 89 -25.74 8.00 -6.04
C ASP A 89 -24.74 8.20 -7.18
N SER A 90 -24.70 7.27 -8.13
CA SER A 90 -23.75 7.31 -9.27
C SER A 90 -23.87 8.57 -10.13
N LYS A 91 -25.05 9.19 -10.17
CA LYS A 91 -25.28 10.49 -10.84
C LYS A 91 -24.43 11.63 -10.28
N ASN A 92 -23.96 11.50 -9.05
CA ASN A 92 -23.15 12.49 -8.35
C ASN A 92 -21.64 12.17 -8.43
N TYR A 93 -21.24 11.17 -9.23
CA TYR A 93 -19.82 10.85 -9.41
C TYR A 93 -19.23 11.80 -10.46
N THR A 94 -18.04 12.31 -10.18
CA THR A 94 -17.37 13.28 -11.03
C THR A 94 -15.89 12.90 -11.19
N LEU A 95 -15.26 13.50 -12.20
CA LEU A 95 -13.82 13.48 -12.39
C LEU A 95 -13.18 14.85 -12.03
N ASN A 96 -13.95 15.71 -11.36
CA ASN A 96 -13.50 17.05 -10.98
C ASN A 96 -12.72 16.97 -9.65
N PRO A 97 -11.41 17.27 -9.64
CA PRO A 97 -10.60 17.19 -8.42
C PRO A 97 -10.97 18.17 -7.32
N GLN A 98 -11.83 19.17 -7.61
CA GLN A 98 -12.33 20.14 -6.64
C GLN A 98 -13.50 19.61 -5.80
N ASP A 99 -14.12 18.50 -6.21
CA ASP A 99 -15.20 17.87 -5.45
C ASP A 99 -14.63 17.00 -4.31
N HIS A 100 -15.46 16.20 -3.63
CA HIS A 100 -14.99 15.33 -2.54
C HIS A 100 -14.40 14.02 -3.08
N ILE A 101 -13.20 13.65 -2.63
CA ILE A 101 -12.57 12.38 -3.00
C ILE A 101 -13.46 11.21 -2.55
N LEU A 102 -13.74 10.29 -3.46
CA LEU A 102 -14.56 9.10 -3.22
C LEU A 102 -13.68 7.85 -3.22
N VAL A 103 -13.66 7.13 -2.09
CA VAL A 103 -12.94 5.85 -1.95
C VAL A 103 -13.96 4.72 -1.97
N GLN A 104 -14.07 4.01 -3.10
CA GLN A 104 -15.03 2.93 -3.31
C GLN A 104 -14.52 1.57 -2.84
N GLY A 105 -13.21 1.32 -2.98
CA GLY A 105 -12.60 0.03 -2.73
C GLY A 105 -11.11 -0.01 -3.09
N ASN A 106 -10.59 -1.21 -3.33
CA ASN A 106 -9.15 -1.43 -3.54
C ASN A 106 -8.59 -0.71 -4.77
N ALA A 107 -9.42 -0.43 -5.78
CA ALA A 107 -8.99 0.32 -6.98
C ALA A 107 -8.55 1.76 -6.68
N ASP A 108 -8.91 2.29 -5.51
CA ASP A 108 -8.57 3.65 -5.07
C ASP A 108 -7.48 3.63 -3.97
N ILE A 109 -6.79 2.49 -3.81
CA ILE A 109 -5.72 2.26 -2.85
C ILE A 109 -4.46 1.80 -3.59
N LYS A 110 -3.33 2.42 -3.26
CA LYS A 110 -2.01 2.03 -3.77
C LYS A 110 -0.95 2.21 -2.71
N ASN A 111 -0.10 1.20 -2.55
CA ASN A 111 1.00 1.20 -1.58
C ASN A 111 0.55 1.58 -0.14
N GLY A 112 -0.64 1.12 0.27
CA GLY A 112 -1.20 1.40 1.60
C GLY A 112 -1.74 2.82 1.79
N TRP A 113 -1.90 3.60 0.72
CA TRP A 113 -2.46 4.95 0.75
C TRP A 113 -3.62 5.09 -0.23
N VAL A 114 -4.55 5.99 0.07
CA VAL A 114 -5.59 6.40 -0.89
C VAL A 114 -4.93 7.12 -2.08
N GLU A 115 -5.20 6.63 -3.30
CA GLU A 115 -4.85 7.27 -4.56
C GLU A 115 -6.15 7.77 -5.21
N PRO A 116 -6.46 9.08 -5.14
CA PRO A 116 -7.71 9.62 -5.65
C PRO A 116 -7.87 9.35 -7.16
N ARG A 117 -8.99 8.72 -7.53
CA ARG A 117 -9.34 8.38 -8.91
C ARG A 117 -10.71 8.90 -9.33
N VAL A 118 -11.62 9.04 -8.38
CA VAL A 118 -13.02 9.46 -8.57
C VAL A 118 -13.41 10.42 -7.45
N TRP A 119 -14.28 11.37 -7.77
CA TRP A 119 -14.82 12.35 -6.82
C TRP A 119 -16.35 12.31 -6.81
N THR A 120 -16.95 13.01 -5.85
CA THR A 120 -18.40 13.13 -5.74
C THR A 120 -18.82 14.47 -5.14
N THR A 121 -19.97 14.96 -5.59
CA THR A 121 -20.64 16.14 -5.02
C THR A 121 -21.54 15.79 -3.82
N GLN A 122 -21.86 14.50 -3.63
CA GLN A 122 -22.73 14.05 -2.55
C GLN A 122 -21.92 13.41 -1.42
N ILE A 123 -21.99 14.02 -0.24
CA ILE A 123 -21.39 13.50 0.98
C ILE A 123 -22.35 12.53 1.66
N THR A 124 -21.91 11.28 1.86
CA THR A 124 -22.66 10.24 2.59
C THR A 124 -22.02 9.92 3.95
N LYS A 125 -20.83 9.32 3.93
CA LYS A 125 -20.03 8.95 5.10
C LYS A 125 -18.60 9.43 4.89
N ILE A 126 -18.05 10.13 5.88
CA ILE A 126 -16.71 10.73 5.77
C ILE A 126 -15.72 9.97 6.65
N ALA A 127 -14.52 9.76 6.14
CA ALA A 127 -13.32 9.55 6.93
C ALA A 127 -12.44 10.81 6.87
N LYS A 128 -11.92 11.22 8.02
CA LYS A 128 -11.04 12.39 8.10
C LYS A 128 -9.61 12.03 7.69
N LYS A 129 -8.85 13.04 7.27
CA LYS A 129 -7.40 12.92 7.09
C LYS A 129 -6.75 12.21 8.28
N GLY A 130 -5.89 11.24 8.01
CA GLY A 130 -5.22 10.40 9.01
C GLY A 130 -6.00 9.13 9.39
N SER A 131 -7.22 8.96 8.90
CA SER A 131 -8.00 7.74 9.16
C SER A 131 -7.36 6.51 8.52
N VAL A 132 -7.48 5.39 9.23
CA VAL A 132 -7.15 4.06 8.73
C VAL A 132 -8.39 3.48 8.07
N LEU A 133 -8.24 3.00 6.84
CA LEU A 133 -9.30 2.43 6.04
C LEU A 133 -9.10 0.92 5.90
N LEU A 134 -10.20 0.19 5.88
CA LEU A 134 -10.25 -1.26 5.67
C LEU A 134 -11.20 -1.55 4.52
N SER A 135 -10.75 -2.31 3.53
CA SER A 135 -11.61 -2.85 2.50
C SER A 135 -12.48 -3.97 3.06
N VAL A 136 -13.78 -3.82 2.87
CA VAL A 136 -14.82 -4.71 3.41
C VAL A 136 -15.57 -5.48 2.33
N ARG A 137 -15.13 -5.39 1.06
CA ARG A 137 -15.64 -6.18 -0.06
C ARG A 137 -14.49 -6.77 -0.86
N ALA A 138 -14.74 -7.89 -1.54
CA ALA A 138 -13.73 -8.63 -2.29
C ALA A 138 -12.87 -7.72 -3.21
N PRO A 139 -11.53 -7.82 -3.16
CA PRO A 139 -10.73 -8.53 -2.16
C PRO A 139 -10.80 -7.87 -0.77
N VAL A 140 -11.27 -8.63 0.24
CA VAL A 140 -11.45 -8.12 1.61
C VAL A 140 -10.13 -7.99 2.36
N GLY A 141 -10.08 -7.05 3.31
CA GLY A 141 -8.97 -6.94 4.26
C GLY A 141 -7.78 -6.10 3.79
N GLU A 142 -7.87 -5.44 2.62
CA GLU A 142 -6.88 -4.41 2.24
C GLU A 142 -6.92 -3.25 3.25
N VAL A 143 -5.74 -2.75 3.66
CA VAL A 143 -5.63 -1.71 4.69
C VAL A 143 -4.89 -0.52 4.13
N SER A 144 -5.42 0.68 4.32
CA SER A 144 -4.78 1.91 3.86
C SER A 144 -4.93 3.07 4.84
N LYS A 145 -4.20 4.16 4.57
CA LYS A 145 -4.39 5.45 5.24
C LYS A 145 -4.80 6.51 4.23
N THR A 146 -5.52 7.52 4.69
CA THR A 146 -5.86 8.68 3.86
C THR A 146 -5.10 9.94 4.30
N ALA A 147 -4.52 10.66 3.34
CA ALA A 147 -3.95 11.99 3.56
C ALA A 147 -4.99 13.12 3.41
N PHE A 148 -6.24 12.76 3.10
CA PHE A 148 -7.33 13.67 2.77
C PHE A 148 -8.59 13.35 3.57
N ASP A 149 -9.51 14.31 3.66
CA ASP A 149 -10.90 14.02 4.01
C ASP A 149 -11.56 13.34 2.80
N VAL A 150 -12.15 12.16 3.01
CA VAL A 150 -12.68 11.33 1.92
C VAL A 150 -14.11 10.87 2.22
N VAL A 151 -14.90 10.72 1.17
CA VAL A 151 -16.20 10.03 1.20
C VAL A 151 -15.99 8.53 1.02
N LEU A 152 -16.56 7.73 1.92
CA LEU A 152 -16.43 6.28 1.95
C LEU A 152 -17.55 5.64 1.13
N GLY A 153 -17.21 4.92 0.06
CA GLY A 153 -18.12 4.03 -0.65
C GLY A 153 -18.39 2.74 0.11
N ARG A 154 -19.40 1.97 -0.32
CA ARG A 154 -19.84 0.73 0.38
C ARG A 154 -18.76 -0.37 0.51
N GLY A 155 -17.69 -0.31 -0.28
CA GLY A 155 -16.61 -1.28 -0.24
C GLY A 155 -15.55 -1.02 0.84
N VAL A 156 -15.63 0.10 1.57
CA VAL A 156 -14.60 0.52 2.52
C VAL A 156 -15.22 0.97 3.83
N ALA A 157 -14.50 0.74 4.94
CA ALA A 157 -14.82 1.27 6.25
C ALA A 157 -13.62 2.05 6.83
N SER A 158 -13.89 3.07 7.64
CA SER A 158 -12.88 3.70 8.49
C SER A 158 -12.81 2.96 9.82
N VAL A 159 -11.60 2.69 10.32
CA VAL A 159 -11.33 1.89 11.52
C VAL A 159 -10.27 2.59 12.39
N GLY A 160 -10.65 3.71 13.00
CA GLY A 160 -9.73 4.53 13.81
C GLY A 160 -8.73 5.35 12.98
N GLN A 161 -7.76 5.97 13.67
CA GLN A 161 -6.80 6.92 13.07
C GLN A 161 -5.38 6.79 13.64
N THR A 162 -5.05 5.70 14.33
CA THR A 162 -3.71 5.52 14.93
C THR A 162 -2.82 4.67 14.04
N ASP A 163 -1.54 5.02 13.97
CA ASP A 163 -0.57 4.21 13.22
C ASP A 163 -0.40 2.81 13.82
N PHE A 164 -0.55 2.65 15.15
CA PHE A 164 -0.55 1.33 15.77
C PHE A 164 -1.69 0.46 15.21
N LEU A 165 -2.91 1.00 15.11
CA LEU A 165 -4.05 0.27 14.52
C LEU A 165 -3.81 -0.07 13.05
N TYR A 166 -3.21 0.85 12.27
CA TYR A 166 -2.81 0.57 10.89
C TYR A 166 -1.89 -0.66 10.80
N GLN A 167 -0.83 -0.70 11.61
CA GLN A 167 0.10 -1.83 11.63
C GLN A 167 -0.55 -3.12 12.17
N TYR A 168 -1.45 -3.00 13.15
CA TYR A 168 -2.21 -4.14 13.68
C TYR A 168 -3.12 -4.74 12.60
N LEU A 169 -3.89 -3.92 11.89
CA LEU A 169 -4.80 -4.36 10.84
C LEU A 169 -4.05 -5.01 9.67
N ILE A 170 -2.87 -4.48 9.30
CA ILE A 170 -1.98 -5.13 8.33
C ILE A 170 -1.54 -6.51 8.83
N THR A 171 -1.19 -6.63 10.12
CA THR A 171 -0.82 -7.93 10.70
C THR A 171 -1.98 -8.92 10.62
N LEU A 172 -3.20 -8.48 10.93
CA LEU A 172 -4.40 -9.32 10.78
C LEU A 172 -4.60 -9.77 9.33
N LYS A 173 -4.40 -8.88 8.35
CA LYS A 173 -4.45 -9.21 6.92
C LYS A 173 -3.41 -10.26 6.55
N ILE A 174 -2.14 -10.08 6.92
CA ILE A 174 -1.04 -11.02 6.62
C ILE A 174 -1.33 -12.41 7.19
N ASN A 175 -1.95 -12.47 8.37
CA ASN A 175 -2.32 -13.72 9.03
C ASN A 175 -3.63 -14.33 8.49
N GLY A 176 -4.20 -13.76 7.42
CA GLY A 176 -5.44 -14.25 6.82
C GLY A 176 -6.68 -14.07 7.71
N PHE A 177 -6.62 -13.20 8.73
CA PHE A 177 -7.70 -13.02 9.70
C PHE A 177 -9.04 -12.71 9.01
N TRP A 178 -9.01 -11.83 8.02
CA TRP A 178 -10.20 -11.37 7.30
C TRP A 178 -10.75 -12.40 6.31
N LEU A 179 -9.94 -13.37 5.87
CA LEU A 179 -10.35 -14.38 4.87
C LEU A 179 -11.43 -15.33 5.41
N ARG A 180 -11.49 -15.54 6.73
CA ARG A 180 -12.55 -16.35 7.36
C ARG A 180 -13.96 -15.81 7.13
N TYR A 181 -14.08 -14.50 6.87
CA TYR A 181 -15.35 -13.82 6.60
C TYR A 181 -15.71 -13.84 5.09
N SER A 182 -14.76 -14.25 4.24
CA SER A 182 -14.95 -14.44 2.80
C SER A 182 -15.67 -15.75 2.49
N THR A 183 -15.51 -16.80 3.31
CA THR A 183 -15.80 -18.19 2.89
C THR A 183 -17.25 -18.66 3.05
N GLY A 184 -18.21 -17.81 3.41
CA GLY A 184 -19.52 -18.26 3.92
C GLY A 184 -20.77 -17.70 3.25
N SER A 185 -20.67 -16.78 2.29
CA SER A 185 -21.85 -16.23 1.60
C SER A 185 -21.55 -15.99 0.12
N THR A 186 -22.59 -15.88 -0.71
CA THR A 186 -22.46 -15.59 -2.14
C THR A 186 -21.77 -14.25 -2.44
N PHE A 187 -21.52 -13.42 -1.42
CA PHE A 187 -20.80 -12.15 -1.49
C PHE A 187 -19.79 -11.99 -0.33
N ASP A 188 -18.51 -12.23 -0.60
CA ASP A 188 -17.39 -11.98 0.31
C ASP A 188 -17.39 -10.53 0.84
N SER A 189 -17.83 -10.35 2.10
CA SER A 189 -17.87 -9.03 2.74
C SER A 189 -17.73 -9.09 4.24
N ILE A 190 -17.20 -8.01 4.82
CA ILE A 190 -17.03 -7.82 6.26
C ILE A 190 -18.06 -6.79 6.72
N ASN A 191 -18.91 -7.16 7.68
CA ASN A 191 -19.91 -6.25 8.22
C ASN A 191 -19.39 -5.47 9.44
N SER A 192 -20.18 -4.52 9.95
CA SER A 192 -19.76 -3.70 11.10
C SER A 192 -19.53 -4.51 12.38
N ALA A 193 -20.33 -5.56 12.62
CA ALA A 193 -20.19 -6.40 13.80
C ALA A 193 -18.90 -7.21 13.72
N ASP A 194 -18.56 -7.78 12.55
CA ASP A 194 -17.31 -8.51 12.35
C ASP A 194 -16.07 -7.66 12.71
N ILE A 195 -16.05 -6.40 12.29
CA ILE A 195 -14.96 -5.46 12.63
C ILE A 195 -15.00 -5.13 14.13
N LYS A 196 -16.18 -4.81 14.68
CA LYS A 196 -16.32 -4.40 16.09
C LYS A 196 -15.91 -5.52 17.05
N ASP A 197 -16.30 -6.76 16.76
CA ASP A 197 -16.06 -7.93 17.60
C ASP A 197 -14.68 -8.57 17.39
N ALA A 198 -13.90 -8.09 16.42
CA ALA A 198 -12.54 -8.55 16.22
C ALA A 198 -11.71 -8.36 17.50
N ILE A 199 -11.18 -9.46 18.02
CA ILE A 199 -10.36 -9.47 19.22
C ILE A 199 -8.93 -9.04 18.87
N ILE A 200 -8.43 -8.04 19.59
CA ILE A 200 -7.06 -7.53 19.48
C ILE A 200 -6.41 -7.48 20.86
N PHE A 201 -5.08 -7.44 20.88
CA PHE A 201 -4.27 -7.37 22.09
C PHE A 201 -3.52 -6.04 22.11
N LEU A 202 -3.64 -5.27 23.18
CA LEU A 202 -3.09 -3.92 23.25
C LEU A 202 -2.01 -3.82 24.33
N PRO A 203 -0.78 -3.41 23.98
CA PRO A 203 0.17 -3.01 24.98
C PRO A 203 -0.22 -1.68 25.64
N LYS A 204 0.53 -1.28 26.67
CA LYS A 204 0.50 0.10 27.17
C LYS A 204 0.82 1.10 26.06
N LYS A 205 0.24 2.30 26.16
CA LYS A 205 0.32 3.35 25.13
C LYS A 205 1.75 3.66 24.65
N ASN A 206 2.70 3.76 25.58
CA ASN A 206 4.11 4.02 25.24
C ASN A 206 4.73 2.96 24.32
N GLU A 207 4.37 1.68 24.51
CA GLU A 207 4.85 0.61 23.65
C GLU A 207 4.13 0.60 22.30
N GLN A 208 2.82 0.89 22.27
CA GLN A 208 2.08 1.08 21.01
C GLN A 208 2.76 2.14 20.13
N ASP A 209 3.12 3.28 20.72
CA ASP A 209 3.77 4.38 20.00
C ASP A 209 5.17 3.99 19.52
N ARG A 210 5.91 3.19 20.31
CA ARG A 210 7.24 2.68 19.92
C ARG A 210 7.15 1.69 18.76
N ILE A 211 6.20 0.74 18.83
CA ILE A 211 5.92 -0.22 17.75
C ILE A 211 5.54 0.53 16.47
N ALA A 212 4.58 1.45 16.57
CA ALA A 212 4.10 2.24 15.43
C ALA A 212 5.24 3.05 14.80
N LYS A 213 6.05 3.74 15.61
CA LYS A 213 7.20 4.53 15.14
C LYS A 213 8.22 3.66 14.40
N THR A 214 8.57 2.50 14.94
CA THR A 214 9.54 1.59 14.31
C THR A 214 9.04 1.08 12.96
N LEU A 215 7.80 0.60 12.90
CA LEU A 215 7.23 0.06 11.66
C LEU A 215 7.00 1.15 10.60
N ASN A 216 6.54 2.33 11.01
CA ASN A 216 6.39 3.48 10.12
C ASN A 216 7.73 3.96 9.55
N CYS A 217 8.83 3.83 10.32
CA CYS A 217 10.17 4.14 9.82
C CYS A 217 10.55 3.20 8.68
N ILE A 218 10.24 1.90 8.81
CA ILE A 218 10.47 0.92 7.75
C ILE A 218 9.59 1.22 6.53
N ASP A 219 8.32 1.58 6.74
CA ASP A 219 7.42 2.00 5.65
C ASP A 219 7.96 3.21 4.89
N SER A 220 8.48 4.19 5.61
CA SER A 220 9.10 5.38 5.01
C SER A 220 10.36 5.03 4.24
N LEU A 221 11.17 4.08 4.73
CA LEU A 221 12.35 3.58 4.02
C LEU A 221 11.98 2.81 2.75
N ILE A 222 10.93 1.98 2.79
CA ILE A 222 10.41 1.28 1.61
C ILE A 222 9.94 2.30 0.57
N ALA A 223 9.10 3.26 0.97
CA ALA A 223 8.58 4.29 0.07
C ALA A 223 9.70 5.15 -0.57
N ALA A 224 10.68 5.57 0.22
CA ALA A 224 11.84 6.32 -0.29
C ALA A 224 12.68 5.48 -1.27
N THR A 225 12.83 4.18 -1.01
CA THR A 225 13.59 3.28 -1.89
C THR A 225 12.82 2.98 -3.18
N GLN A 226 11.50 2.82 -3.13
CA GLN A 226 10.62 2.71 -4.30
C GLN A 226 10.69 3.98 -5.16
N SER A 227 10.64 5.16 -4.56
CA SER A 227 10.80 6.42 -5.29
C SER A 227 12.15 6.50 -6.00
N ARG A 228 13.23 6.11 -5.32
CA ARG A 228 14.57 6.01 -5.92
C ARG A 228 14.62 5.03 -7.10
N LEU A 229 13.98 3.88 -6.99
CA LEU A 229 13.89 2.90 -8.08
C LEU A 229 13.24 3.54 -9.31
N SER A 230 12.08 4.17 -9.14
CA SER A 230 11.39 4.86 -10.24
C SER A 230 12.24 5.97 -10.88
N SER A 231 13.02 6.71 -10.09
CA SER A 231 13.96 7.70 -10.63
C SER A 231 15.07 7.08 -11.47
N LEU A 232 15.62 5.93 -11.05
CA LEU A 232 16.64 5.21 -11.82
C LEU A 232 16.10 4.66 -13.14
N GLU A 233 14.89 4.10 -13.12
CA GLU A 233 14.20 3.61 -14.33
C GLU A 233 13.91 4.75 -15.31
N LEU A 234 13.44 5.91 -14.80
CA LEU A 234 13.22 7.10 -15.61
C LEU A 234 14.51 7.63 -16.22
N LEU A 235 15.60 7.68 -15.43
CA LEU A 235 16.91 8.07 -15.92
C LEU A 235 17.41 7.13 -17.02
N LYS A 236 17.29 5.81 -16.82
CA LYS A 236 17.65 4.81 -17.84
C LYS A 236 16.86 5.06 -19.13
N LYS A 237 15.55 5.26 -19.03
CA LYS A 237 14.69 5.55 -20.20
C LYS A 237 15.11 6.83 -20.91
N ALA A 238 15.37 7.91 -20.18
CA ALA A 238 15.81 9.18 -20.75
C ALA A 238 17.15 9.06 -21.47
N LEU A 239 18.11 8.35 -20.88
CA LEU A 239 19.42 8.10 -21.49
C LEU A 239 19.32 7.23 -22.75
N LEU A 240 18.46 6.20 -22.75
CA LEU A 240 18.22 5.39 -23.94
C LEU A 240 17.66 6.24 -25.10
N GLN A 241 16.75 7.17 -24.79
CA GLN A 241 16.18 8.08 -25.80
C GLN A 241 17.19 9.13 -26.29
N ALA A 242 18.11 9.57 -25.43
CA ALA A 242 19.06 10.63 -25.76
C ALA A 242 20.35 10.13 -26.44
N LEU A 243 20.78 8.90 -26.14
CA LEU A 243 22.06 8.35 -26.63
C LEU A 243 21.93 7.52 -27.91
N PHE A 244 20.72 7.10 -28.27
CA PHE A 244 20.43 6.34 -29.48
C PHE A 244 19.46 7.14 -30.35
N ILE A 245 20.03 8.08 -31.13
CA ILE A 245 19.35 8.95 -32.10
C ILE A 245 19.83 8.59 -33.51
#